data_AF-A0A9D8JFI0-F1
#
_entry.id   AF-A0A9D8JFI0-F1
#
_cell.length_a   1.000
_cell.length_b   1.000
_cell.length_c   1.000
_cell.angle_alpha   90.00
_cell.angle_beta   90.00
_cell.angle_gamma   90.00
#
_symmetry.space_group_name_H-M   'P 1'
#
loop_
_entity.id
_entity.type
_entity.pdbx_description
1 polymer ?
#
loop_
_entity_poly.entity_id
_entity_poly.type
_entity_poly.pdbx_seq_one_letter_code
_entity_poly.pdbx_strand_id
1 'polypeptide(L)'
;MRGTSGRRIGTYQQQLWISLGPLPSRLGGYFFSKVEKMLAGKNLRLKTDSLLLRGSLGCPLLFRQLYILGSISMSRWLAFAWVSLISTIVVTVCASETSWAWGERGHDHVAIVAARLAEQELGPKSSFTRILREKEAMLAHLANVPDIVWKQLDQATFESNSNTHFIDLEYLATKPSFATVPRSFKDMTVAVQNFCKTNNNNERDKICSELASRRHEAVAKAGSAHLRMKQLQLMMLSALQTAAQAKDKTTKIDAVNEALTVGGIMGHFAGDLAQPMHTSSDYDGYDSGHGGLHVYFEGNLVDAQDLQLIAQVYKAALPRRELRRIRAAVPQELRANTEDFGMLLAEAEAFDSHQQMDRLRALDKKFALIKPSSNERGMRIPAERKDAALAAAGFKPLIVERLSVGAQVLAELWVQTYKLAGSPDLSEFKSYFYPVAPKFIPPVYVTDFPL
;
A
#
# COMPACT_ATOMS: atom_id res chain seq x y z
N MET A 1 47.62 -13.52 52.07
CA MET A 1 48.43 -14.49 51.29
C MET A 1 47.51 -15.56 50.72
N ARG A 2 47.61 -15.79 49.40
CA ARG A 2 47.26 -16.98 48.57
C ARG A 2 45.97 -17.79 48.79
N GLY A 3 45.28 -18.07 47.67
CA GLY A 3 44.39 -19.23 47.47
C GLY A 3 43.26 -18.96 46.46
N THR A 4 43.53 -18.85 45.15
CA THR A 4 43.27 -19.87 44.10
C THR A 4 41.87 -20.48 44.03
N SER A 5 41.13 -20.26 42.93
CA SER A 5 40.53 -21.35 42.13
C SER A 5 40.11 -20.85 40.74
N GLY A 6 40.56 -21.55 39.70
CA GLY A 6 40.24 -21.29 38.31
C GLY A 6 38.91 -21.92 37.90
N ARG A 7 38.21 -21.29 36.94
CA ARG A 7 37.01 -21.83 36.30
C ARG A 7 37.33 -22.29 34.88
N ARG A 8 36.95 -23.54 34.60
CA ARG A 8 36.96 -24.19 33.29
C ARG A 8 35.84 -23.63 32.40
N ILE A 9 36.14 -23.43 31.13
CA ILE A 9 35.18 -23.13 30.06
C ILE A 9 34.72 -24.47 29.48
N GLY A 10 33.41 -24.75 29.56
CA GLY A 10 32.78 -25.88 28.91
C GLY A 10 32.10 -25.45 27.62
N THR A 11 32.52 -26.03 26.50
CA THR A 11 31.87 -25.90 25.19
C THR A 11 30.75 -26.93 25.06
N TYR A 12 29.51 -26.46 24.88
CA TYR A 12 28.36 -27.31 24.52
C TYR A 12 28.17 -27.28 23.00
N GLN A 13 28.43 -28.40 22.34
CA GLN A 13 27.89 -28.70 21.01
C GLN A 13 26.51 -29.36 21.19
N GLN A 14 25.45 -28.76 20.65
CA GLN A 14 24.17 -29.44 20.43
C GLN A 14 24.06 -29.80 18.95
N GLN A 15 24.01 -31.10 18.66
CA GLN A 15 23.61 -31.65 17.38
C GLN A 15 22.07 -31.68 17.32
N LEU A 16 21.49 -30.97 16.34
CA LEU A 16 20.08 -31.06 16.04
C LEU A 16 19.87 -32.16 14.99
N TRP A 17 19.19 -33.25 15.36
CA TRP A 17 18.68 -34.25 14.43
C TRP A 17 17.25 -33.87 14.03
N ILE A 18 17.03 -33.55 12.75
CA ILE A 18 15.69 -33.36 12.19
C ILE A 18 15.31 -34.64 11.45
N SER A 19 14.35 -35.38 12.00
CA SER A 19 13.66 -36.49 11.34
C SER A 19 12.58 -35.92 10.41
N LEU A 20 12.76 -36.03 9.09
CA LEU A 20 11.72 -35.75 8.11
C LEU A 20 10.80 -36.98 7.98
N GLY A 21 9.58 -36.86 8.50
CA GLY A 21 8.49 -37.82 8.23
C GLY A 21 7.92 -37.65 6.81
N PRO A 22 7.22 -38.67 6.27
CA PRO A 22 6.73 -38.66 4.90
C PRO A 22 5.57 -37.66 4.71
N LEU A 23 5.64 -36.90 3.62
CA LEU A 23 4.58 -36.00 3.15
C LEU A 23 3.34 -36.77 2.68
N PRO A 24 2.10 -36.33 3.01
CA PRO A 24 0.89 -36.91 2.45
C PRO A 24 0.69 -36.50 1.00
N SER A 25 0.61 -37.50 0.12
CA SER A 25 0.29 -37.38 -1.30
C SER A 25 -1.21 -37.18 -1.54
N ARG A 26 -1.72 -35.93 -1.50
CA ARG A 26 -3.08 -35.61 -1.99
C ARG A 26 -3.21 -34.15 -2.45
N LEU A 27 -2.55 -33.79 -3.55
CA LEU A 27 -2.92 -32.62 -4.37
C LEU A 27 -2.57 -32.93 -5.84
N GLY A 28 -3.43 -33.71 -6.49
CA GLY A 28 -3.26 -34.12 -7.88
C GLY A 28 -4.58 -34.59 -8.46
N GLY A 29 -5.60 -33.75 -8.42
CA GLY A 29 -6.96 -34.16 -8.75
C GLY A 29 -7.90 -33.03 -9.14
N TYR A 30 -7.41 -31.94 -9.73
CA TYR A 30 -8.28 -30.89 -10.27
C TYR A 30 -7.87 -30.34 -11.65
N PHE A 31 -6.70 -30.74 -12.17
CA PHE A 31 -6.23 -30.25 -13.48
C PHE A 31 -6.55 -31.21 -14.66
N PHE A 32 -6.83 -32.49 -14.39
CA PHE A 32 -7.09 -33.48 -15.45
C PHE A 32 -8.55 -33.52 -15.95
N SER A 33 -9.52 -33.05 -15.16
CA SER A 33 -10.95 -33.07 -15.51
C SER A 33 -11.34 -32.09 -16.63
N LYS A 34 -10.57 -31.00 -16.81
CA LYS A 34 -10.90 -29.94 -17.77
C LYS A 34 -10.31 -30.18 -19.17
N VAL A 35 -9.26 -30.99 -19.28
CA VAL A 35 -8.61 -31.33 -20.55
C VAL A 35 -9.32 -32.51 -21.24
N GLU A 36 -9.86 -33.47 -20.49
CA GLU A 36 -10.66 -34.58 -21.06
C GLU A 36 -11.96 -34.10 -21.72
N LYS A 37 -12.58 -33.03 -21.20
CA LYS A 37 -13.80 -32.46 -21.82
C LYS A 37 -13.55 -31.63 -23.09
N MET A 38 -12.29 -31.23 -23.36
CA MET A 38 -11.93 -30.52 -24.59
C MET A 38 -11.52 -31.46 -25.75
N LEU A 39 -11.24 -32.74 -25.47
CA LEU A 39 -10.76 -33.69 -26.47
C LEU A 39 -11.78 -34.78 -26.86
N ALA A 40 -12.98 -34.78 -26.28
CA ALA A 40 -14.06 -35.72 -26.59
C ALA A 40 -14.76 -35.50 -27.95
N GLY A 41 -14.11 -34.81 -28.90
CA GLY A 41 -14.64 -34.53 -30.25
C GLY A 41 -13.83 -35.14 -31.40
N LYS A 42 -12.75 -35.89 -31.14
CA LYS A 42 -11.93 -36.50 -32.20
C LYS A 42 -11.56 -37.94 -31.84
N ASN A 43 -12.03 -38.89 -32.64
CA ASN A 43 -11.66 -40.30 -32.60
C ASN A 43 -10.15 -40.47 -32.83
N LEU A 44 -9.37 -40.46 -31.74
CA LEU A 44 -7.96 -40.84 -31.74
C LEU A 44 -7.74 -41.87 -30.64
N ARG A 45 -7.64 -43.14 -31.04
CA ARG A 45 -7.18 -44.24 -30.18
C ARG A 45 -5.68 -44.08 -29.94
N LEU A 46 -5.29 -43.78 -28.70
CA LEU A 46 -3.91 -43.93 -28.26
C LEU A 46 -3.72 -45.35 -27.71
N LYS A 47 -2.81 -46.11 -28.32
CA LYS A 47 -2.22 -47.31 -27.71
C LYS A 47 -1.15 -46.85 -26.72
N THR A 48 -1.29 -47.23 -25.46
CA THR A 48 -0.24 -47.08 -24.45
C THR A 48 0.45 -48.42 -24.27
N ASP A 49 1.69 -48.53 -24.74
CA ASP A 49 2.61 -49.56 -24.27
C ASP A 49 3.49 -48.96 -23.17
N SER A 50 3.56 -49.69 -22.07
CA SER A 50 4.32 -49.39 -20.86
C SER A 50 5.79 -49.73 -21.04
N LEU A 51 6.67 -48.78 -20.73
CA LEU A 51 8.09 -49.08 -20.48
C LEU A 51 8.57 -48.36 -19.22
N LEU A 52 8.82 -49.17 -18.20
CA LEU A 52 9.60 -48.87 -17.00
C LEU A 52 11.08 -48.71 -17.38
N LEU A 53 11.75 -47.67 -16.90
CA LEU A 53 13.20 -47.70 -16.66
C LEU A 53 13.60 -46.70 -15.55
N ARG A 54 14.26 -47.25 -14.53
CA ARG A 54 15.03 -46.57 -13.48
C ARG A 54 16.35 -46.07 -14.05
N GLY A 55 16.92 -44.98 -13.50
CA GLY A 55 18.35 -44.68 -13.69
C GLY A 55 18.74 -43.22 -13.44
N SER A 56 19.89 -43.03 -12.81
CA SER A 56 20.39 -41.83 -12.13
C SER A 56 21.33 -40.93 -12.94
N LEU A 57 21.45 -39.67 -12.49
CA LEU A 57 22.59 -38.73 -12.59
C LEU A 57 23.02 -38.19 -13.97
N GLY A 58 23.12 -36.85 -14.04
CA GLY A 58 24.05 -36.15 -14.94
C GLY A 58 23.40 -35.18 -15.95
N CYS A 59 23.49 -33.87 -15.68
CA CYS A 59 23.52 -32.84 -16.72
C CYS A 59 24.85 -33.00 -17.48
N PRO A 60 24.95 -32.94 -18.82
CA PRO A 60 24.44 -31.86 -19.68
C PRO A 60 23.77 -32.34 -20.98
N LEU A 61 23.02 -31.45 -21.66
CA LEU A 61 22.64 -31.45 -23.10
C LEU A 61 21.16 -31.06 -23.29
N LEU A 62 20.87 -29.77 -23.21
CA LEU A 62 19.63 -29.18 -23.74
C LEU A 62 19.98 -28.27 -24.93
N PHE A 63 20.63 -28.84 -25.95
CA PHE A 63 20.77 -28.22 -27.28
C PHE A 63 20.93 -29.30 -28.35
N ARG A 64 20.07 -30.34 -28.35
CA ARG A 64 20.06 -31.30 -29.48
C ARG A 64 18.80 -32.17 -29.66
N GLN A 65 17.63 -31.72 -29.23
CA GLN A 65 16.35 -32.44 -29.50
C GLN A 65 15.21 -31.54 -30.00
N LEU A 66 15.52 -30.55 -30.85
CA LEU A 66 14.50 -29.79 -31.59
C LEU A 66 14.74 -29.77 -33.11
N TYR A 67 15.52 -30.72 -33.61
CA TYR A 67 15.60 -31.04 -35.03
C TYR A 67 15.35 -32.53 -35.15
N ILE A 68 14.45 -32.92 -36.05
CA ILE A 68 13.89 -34.27 -36.26
C ILE A 68 12.49 -34.38 -35.66
N LEU A 69 11.54 -33.66 -36.28
CA LEU A 69 10.21 -34.12 -36.62
C LEU A 69 9.62 -33.15 -37.66
N GLY A 70 9.41 -33.65 -38.88
CA GLY A 70 8.45 -33.09 -39.83
C GLY A 70 8.82 -31.77 -40.48
N SER A 71 9.45 -31.86 -41.65
CA SER A 71 9.35 -30.89 -42.74
C SER A 71 7.88 -30.74 -43.18
N ILE A 72 7.09 -30.01 -42.39
CA ILE A 72 5.88 -29.37 -42.88
C ILE A 72 6.32 -27.97 -43.30
N SER A 73 6.21 -27.67 -44.58
CA SER A 73 6.34 -26.32 -45.12
C SER A 73 5.25 -25.44 -44.49
N MET A 74 5.45 -24.98 -43.26
CA MET A 74 4.78 -23.80 -42.76
C MET A 74 5.30 -22.65 -43.62
N SER A 75 4.39 -22.08 -44.42
CA SER A 75 4.69 -20.90 -45.22
C SER A 75 5.33 -19.85 -44.33
N ARG A 76 6.35 -19.14 -44.85
CA ARG A 76 7.08 -18.10 -44.11
C ARG A 76 6.13 -17.11 -43.41
N TRP A 77 4.92 -16.94 -43.94
CA TRP A 77 3.80 -16.18 -43.38
C TRP A 77 3.32 -16.64 -41.99
N LEU A 78 3.23 -17.95 -41.73
CA LEU A 78 2.79 -18.45 -40.43
C LEU A 78 3.85 -18.24 -39.34
N ALA A 79 5.14 -18.39 -39.67
CA ALA A 79 6.22 -18.13 -38.72
C ALA A 79 6.28 -16.64 -38.31
N PHE A 80 6.07 -15.72 -39.27
CA PHE A 80 5.96 -14.28 -38.97
C PHE A 80 4.73 -13.96 -38.11
N ALA A 81 3.58 -14.57 -38.38
CA ALA A 81 2.36 -14.37 -37.59
C ALA A 81 2.54 -14.85 -36.13
N TRP A 82 3.21 -15.98 -35.92
CA TRP A 82 3.49 -16.50 -34.57
C TRP A 82 4.48 -15.63 -33.79
N VAL A 83 5.52 -15.10 -34.43
CA VAL A 83 6.47 -14.18 -33.77
C VAL A 83 5.79 -12.85 -33.39
N SER A 84 4.95 -12.28 -34.27
CA SER A 84 4.18 -11.07 -33.95
C SER A 84 3.13 -11.29 -32.87
N LEU A 85 2.48 -12.45 -32.82
CA LEU A 85 1.51 -12.77 -31.77
C LEU A 85 2.20 -12.92 -30.40
N ILE A 86 3.35 -13.61 -30.36
CA ILE A 86 4.13 -13.78 -29.13
C ILE A 86 4.73 -12.44 -28.68
N SER A 87 5.26 -11.61 -29.59
CA SER A 87 5.73 -10.26 -29.24
C SER A 87 4.61 -9.36 -28.74
N THR A 88 3.42 -9.41 -29.33
CA THR A 88 2.26 -8.62 -28.83
C THR A 88 1.84 -9.11 -27.44
N ILE A 89 1.80 -10.43 -27.19
CA ILE A 89 1.44 -10.97 -25.87
C ILE A 89 2.51 -10.63 -24.82
N VAL A 90 3.80 -10.73 -25.15
CA VAL A 90 4.90 -10.40 -24.24
C VAL A 90 4.95 -8.90 -23.93
N VAL A 91 4.69 -8.02 -24.91
CA VAL A 91 4.63 -6.57 -24.66
C VAL A 91 3.38 -6.17 -23.87
N THR A 92 2.27 -6.87 -24.02
CA THR A 92 1.01 -6.54 -23.30
C THR A 92 1.03 -7.01 -21.84
N VAL A 93 1.76 -8.08 -21.51
CA VAL A 93 1.86 -8.60 -20.13
C VAL A 93 2.89 -7.83 -19.27
N CYS A 94 3.80 -7.06 -19.89
CA CYS A 94 4.80 -6.28 -19.16
C CYS A 94 4.39 -4.83 -18.82
N ALA A 95 3.14 -4.42 -19.08
CA ALA A 95 2.72 -3.01 -18.97
C ALA A 95 1.65 -2.74 -17.90
N SER A 96 1.43 -3.66 -16.95
CA SER A 96 0.63 -3.37 -15.75
C SER A 96 1.57 -3.04 -14.59
N GLU A 97 2.14 -1.84 -14.61
CA GLU A 97 2.71 -1.26 -13.40
C GLU A 97 1.55 -0.97 -12.45
N THR A 98 1.39 -1.81 -11.44
CA THR A 98 0.47 -1.53 -10.34
C THR A 98 0.97 -0.27 -9.65
N SER A 99 0.18 0.81 -9.67
CA SER A 99 0.46 1.99 -8.86
C SER A 99 0.37 1.63 -7.39
N TRP A 100 1.38 2.02 -6.62
CA TRP A 100 1.81 1.32 -5.42
C TRP A 100 1.89 2.20 -4.19
N ALA A 101 1.13 3.29 -4.03
CA ALA A 101 1.24 4.11 -2.82
C ALA A 101 2.70 4.47 -2.45
N TRP A 102 3.05 5.03 -1.28
CA TRP A 102 4.50 5.05 -1.02
C TRP A 102 5.06 3.64 -1.21
N GLY A 103 6.15 3.47 -1.97
CA GLY A 103 6.76 2.14 -2.10
C GLY A 103 7.07 1.59 -0.70
N GLU A 104 7.32 0.28 -0.57
CA GLU A 104 7.40 -0.40 0.74
C GLU A 104 8.23 0.39 1.79
N ARG A 105 9.37 0.91 1.34
CA ARG A 105 10.30 1.72 2.11
C ARG A 105 9.72 3.04 2.64
N GLY A 106 8.85 3.70 1.89
CA GLY A 106 8.23 4.96 2.29
C GLY A 106 7.22 4.78 3.43
N HIS A 107 6.33 3.78 3.34
CA HIS A 107 5.41 3.44 4.44
C HIS A 107 6.15 2.97 5.69
N ASP A 108 7.22 2.17 5.53
CA ASP A 108 8.09 1.78 6.64
C ASP A 108 8.64 2.99 7.38
N HIS A 109 9.19 3.96 6.63
CA HIS A 109 9.73 5.19 7.20
C HIS A 109 8.66 6.00 7.92
N VAL A 110 7.46 6.14 7.35
CA VAL A 110 6.34 6.86 7.99
C VAL A 110 6.01 6.23 9.34
N ALA A 111 5.82 4.91 9.41
CA ALA A 111 5.45 4.21 10.63
C ALA A 111 6.55 4.25 11.71
N ILE A 112 7.81 3.99 11.34
CA ILE A 112 8.94 4.01 12.28
C ILE A 112 9.15 5.42 12.84
N VAL A 113 9.13 6.44 11.98
CA VAL A 113 9.31 7.83 12.42
C VAL A 113 8.14 8.25 13.31
N ALA A 114 6.90 7.88 12.98
CA ALA A 114 5.75 8.18 13.81
C ALA A 114 5.86 7.58 15.23
N ALA A 115 6.33 6.33 15.34
CA ALA A 115 6.49 5.65 16.63
C ALA A 115 7.47 6.42 17.54
N ARG A 116 8.55 6.94 16.95
CA ARG A 116 9.57 7.75 17.65
C ARG A 116 9.07 9.17 17.95
N LEU A 117 8.22 9.74 17.10
CA LEU A 117 7.61 11.05 17.35
C LEU A 117 6.56 11.00 18.47
N ALA A 118 5.83 9.89 18.62
CA ALA A 118 4.87 9.71 19.71
C ALA A 118 5.55 9.80 21.09
N GLU A 119 6.79 9.30 21.21
CA GLU A 119 7.61 9.43 22.42
C GLU A 119 7.90 10.88 22.80
N GLN A 120 8.09 11.77 21.81
CA GLN A 120 8.34 13.20 22.08
C GLN A 120 7.13 13.89 22.73
N GLU A 121 5.92 13.39 22.51
CA GLU A 121 4.69 14.01 23.04
C GLU A 121 4.21 13.41 24.34
N LEU A 122 4.22 12.08 24.44
CA LEU A 122 3.77 11.36 25.63
C LEU A 122 4.91 11.13 26.64
N GLY A 123 6.15 11.36 26.23
CA GLY A 123 7.36 11.14 27.01
C GLY A 123 7.85 9.70 27.01
N PRO A 124 9.11 9.47 27.40
CA PRO A 124 9.74 8.14 27.41
C PRO A 124 9.21 7.20 28.49
N LYS A 125 8.44 7.73 29.45
CA LYS A 125 7.83 6.95 30.55
C LYS A 125 6.43 6.42 30.21
N SER A 126 5.82 6.88 29.12
CA SER A 126 4.52 6.35 28.71
C SER A 126 4.65 4.87 28.32
N SER A 127 3.78 4.03 28.87
CA SER A 127 3.77 2.61 28.51
C SER A 127 3.37 2.39 27.05
N PHE A 128 2.57 3.29 26.48
CA PHE A 128 2.21 3.26 25.07
C PHE A 128 3.39 3.58 24.14
N THR A 129 4.18 4.62 24.43
CA THR A 129 5.37 4.97 23.60
C THR A 129 6.44 3.90 23.63
N ARG A 130 6.65 3.28 24.80
CA ARG A 130 7.52 2.11 24.95
C ARG A 130 7.10 1.00 23.98
N ILE A 131 5.80 0.66 23.94
CA ILE A 131 5.27 -0.40 23.07
C ILE A 131 5.44 -0.03 21.59
N LEU A 132 5.10 1.20 21.18
CA LEU A 132 5.27 1.64 19.80
C LEU A 132 6.73 1.51 19.34
N ARG A 133 7.69 1.89 20.19
CA ARG A 133 9.14 1.76 19.91
C ARG A 133 9.57 0.30 19.83
N GLU A 134 9.16 -0.54 20.79
CA GLU A 134 9.47 -1.98 20.79
C GLU A 134 8.85 -2.71 19.58
N LYS A 135 7.82 -2.14 18.98
CA LYS A 135 7.06 -2.71 17.85
C LYS A 135 7.24 -1.93 16.54
N GLU A 136 8.21 -1.02 16.44
CA GLU A 136 8.33 -0.14 15.27
C GLU A 136 8.47 -0.91 13.95
N ALA A 137 9.21 -2.02 13.93
CA ALA A 137 9.33 -2.89 12.74
C ALA A 137 8.02 -3.62 12.39
N MET A 138 7.22 -4.00 13.40
CA MET A 138 5.90 -4.60 13.16
C MET A 138 4.93 -3.57 12.60
N LEU A 139 4.97 -2.34 13.11
CA LEU A 139 4.14 -1.24 12.63
C LEU A 139 4.52 -0.86 11.19
N ALA A 140 5.82 -0.87 10.85
CA ALA A 140 6.34 -0.68 9.50
C ALA A 140 5.77 -1.72 8.52
N HIS A 141 5.91 -3.00 8.86
CA HIS A 141 5.30 -4.10 8.09
C HIS A 141 3.79 -3.93 7.91
N LEU A 142 3.08 -3.59 8.98
CA LEU A 142 1.63 -3.39 8.94
C LEU A 142 1.20 -2.20 8.07
N ALA A 143 2.04 -1.16 7.98
CA ALA A 143 1.81 -0.03 7.07
C ALA A 143 1.96 -0.43 5.59
N ASN A 144 2.52 -1.60 5.30
CA ASN A 144 2.62 -2.14 3.94
C ASN A 144 1.57 -3.21 3.62
N VAL A 145 0.90 -3.77 4.63
CA VAL A 145 -0.10 -4.84 4.46
C VAL A 145 -1.21 -4.51 3.45
N PRO A 146 -1.80 -3.30 3.41
CA PRO A 146 -2.83 -2.99 2.42
C PRO A 146 -2.37 -3.20 0.99
N ASP A 147 -1.08 -3.03 0.75
CA ASP A 147 -0.46 -3.20 -0.56
C ASP A 147 0.06 -4.61 -0.78
N ILE A 148 0.93 -5.11 0.09
CA ILE A 148 1.65 -6.35 -0.19
C ILE A 148 0.83 -7.61 0.13
N VAL A 149 -0.19 -7.48 1.00
CA VAL A 149 -1.04 -8.61 1.41
C VAL A 149 -2.43 -8.48 0.80
N TRP A 150 -3.14 -7.38 1.04
CA TRP A 150 -4.56 -7.29 0.71
C TRP A 150 -4.82 -7.18 -0.80
N LYS A 151 -3.94 -6.52 -1.58
CA LYS A 151 -4.04 -6.51 -3.05
C LYS A 151 -3.84 -7.90 -3.68
N GLN A 152 -3.24 -8.85 -2.96
CA GLN A 152 -3.00 -10.22 -3.43
C GLN A 152 -4.11 -11.22 -3.02
N LEU A 153 -5.15 -10.76 -2.31
CA LEU A 153 -6.29 -11.59 -1.95
C LEU A 153 -7.23 -11.78 -3.16
N ASP A 154 -8.51 -12.03 -2.92
CA ASP A 154 -9.50 -12.15 -3.98
C ASP A 154 -9.82 -10.79 -4.62
N GLN A 155 -10.41 -10.83 -5.83
CA GLN A 155 -10.76 -9.64 -6.61
C GLN A 155 -11.66 -8.67 -5.85
N ALA A 156 -12.62 -9.15 -5.05
CA ALA A 156 -13.53 -8.26 -4.33
C ALA A 156 -12.77 -7.51 -3.21
N THR A 157 -11.84 -8.19 -2.53
CA THR A 157 -10.94 -7.54 -1.58
C THR A 157 -10.04 -6.51 -2.26
N PHE A 158 -9.44 -6.86 -3.41
CA PHE A 158 -8.61 -5.92 -4.19
C PHE A 158 -9.39 -4.66 -4.57
N GLU A 159 -10.58 -4.81 -5.15
CA GLU A 159 -11.44 -3.69 -5.56
C GLU A 159 -11.89 -2.84 -4.38
N SER A 160 -12.27 -3.49 -3.27
CA SER A 160 -12.68 -2.79 -2.06
C SER A 160 -11.53 -2.03 -1.41
N ASN A 161 -10.30 -2.56 -1.48
CA ASN A 161 -9.12 -1.94 -0.88
C ASN A 161 -8.58 -0.79 -1.75
N SER A 162 -8.48 -0.98 -3.06
CA SER A 162 -7.80 -0.05 -3.98
C SER A 162 -8.37 1.37 -3.90
N ASN A 163 -9.68 1.50 -3.75
CA ASN A 163 -10.38 2.79 -3.68
C ASN A 163 -10.24 3.50 -2.31
N THR A 164 -9.48 2.93 -1.39
CA THR A 164 -9.24 3.51 -0.06
C THR A 164 -7.87 4.17 0.05
N HIS A 165 -7.03 4.07 -0.99
CA HIS A 165 -5.63 4.54 -0.98
C HIS A 165 -5.50 6.01 -1.35
N PHE A 166 -6.51 6.60 -1.99
CA PHE A 166 -6.42 7.96 -2.50
C PHE A 166 -7.70 8.76 -2.20
N ILE A 167 -7.67 10.05 -2.54
CA ILE A 167 -8.82 10.95 -2.57
C ILE A 167 -8.63 11.99 -3.70
N ASP A 168 -9.39 11.87 -4.77
CA ASP A 168 -9.35 12.79 -5.90
C ASP A 168 -10.17 14.04 -5.59
N LEU A 169 -9.50 15.04 -5.00
CA LEU A 169 -10.15 16.23 -4.48
C LEU A 169 -10.92 17.03 -5.55
N GLU A 170 -10.44 17.01 -6.80
CA GLU A 170 -11.06 17.70 -7.92
C GLU A 170 -12.43 17.13 -8.28
N TYR A 171 -12.67 15.83 -8.05
CA TYR A 171 -13.98 15.21 -8.25
C TYR A 171 -14.98 15.55 -7.14
N LEU A 172 -14.49 15.98 -5.98
CA LEU A 172 -15.33 16.34 -4.84
C LEU A 172 -15.68 17.84 -4.84
N ALA A 173 -14.76 18.69 -5.29
CA ALA A 173 -15.00 20.12 -5.40
C ALA A 173 -14.03 20.80 -6.37
N THR A 174 -14.51 21.78 -7.14
CA THR A 174 -13.66 22.64 -7.97
C THR A 174 -12.65 23.45 -7.14
N LYS A 175 -13.00 23.75 -5.89
CA LYS A 175 -12.13 24.38 -4.89
C LYS A 175 -12.19 23.56 -3.60
N PRO A 176 -11.34 22.54 -3.45
CA PRO A 176 -11.31 21.70 -2.26
C PRO A 176 -11.01 22.50 -0.99
N SER A 177 -11.83 22.30 0.03
CA SER A 177 -11.73 22.93 1.34
C SER A 177 -12.54 22.13 2.36
N PHE A 178 -12.39 22.44 3.65
CA PHE A 178 -13.24 21.84 4.70
C PHE A 178 -14.74 22.13 4.53
N ALA A 179 -15.12 23.17 3.80
CA ALA A 179 -16.53 23.47 3.56
C ALA A 179 -17.10 22.71 2.36
N THR A 180 -16.26 22.20 1.46
CA THR A 180 -16.66 21.66 0.16
C THR A 180 -16.39 20.17 0.02
N VAL A 181 -15.40 19.63 0.73
CA VAL A 181 -15.11 18.19 0.71
C VAL A 181 -16.08 17.44 1.64
N PRO A 182 -16.80 16.43 1.12
CA PRO A 182 -17.77 15.69 1.92
C PRO A 182 -17.12 14.71 2.92
N ARG A 183 -17.82 14.53 4.06
CA ARG A 183 -17.39 13.74 5.22
C ARG A 183 -18.15 12.44 5.42
N SER A 184 -19.02 12.11 4.48
CA SER A 184 -19.77 10.86 4.46
C SER A 184 -19.71 10.28 3.06
N PHE A 185 -19.72 8.95 2.96
CA PHE A 185 -19.72 8.26 1.66
C PHE A 185 -20.93 8.67 0.81
N LYS A 186 -22.09 8.87 1.45
CA LYS A 186 -23.31 9.36 0.81
C LYS A 186 -23.12 10.75 0.20
N ASP A 187 -22.55 11.69 0.94
CA ASP A 187 -22.35 13.06 0.45
C ASP A 187 -21.23 13.12 -0.61
N MET A 188 -20.20 12.26 -0.50
CA MET A 188 -19.21 12.07 -1.58
C MET A 188 -19.88 11.59 -2.86
N THR A 189 -20.83 10.66 -2.77
CA THR A 189 -21.61 10.20 -3.92
C THR A 189 -22.35 11.35 -4.59
N VAL A 190 -22.97 12.23 -3.80
CA VAL A 190 -23.67 13.41 -4.32
C VAL A 190 -22.69 14.40 -4.96
N ALA A 191 -21.53 14.64 -4.36
CA ALA A 191 -20.52 15.55 -4.90
C ALA A 191 -19.99 15.08 -6.26
N VAL A 192 -19.59 13.81 -6.39
CA VAL A 192 -19.09 13.24 -7.65
C VAL A 192 -20.18 13.28 -8.73
N GLN A 193 -21.44 13.00 -8.37
CA GLN A 193 -22.56 13.11 -9.32
C GLN A 193 -22.76 14.55 -9.82
N ASN A 194 -22.66 15.54 -8.92
CA ASN A 194 -22.79 16.95 -9.30
C ASN A 194 -21.62 17.40 -10.17
N PHE A 195 -20.40 16.96 -9.86
CA PHE A 195 -19.24 17.18 -10.71
C PHE A 195 -19.47 16.61 -12.11
N CYS A 196 -19.93 15.35 -12.21
CA CYS A 196 -20.16 14.74 -13.51
C CYS A 196 -21.26 15.43 -14.32
N LYS A 197 -22.39 15.78 -13.70
CA LYS A 197 -23.47 16.53 -14.39
C LYS A 197 -22.98 17.84 -15.00
N THR A 198 -22.05 18.52 -14.34
CA THR A 198 -21.54 19.83 -14.78
C THR A 198 -20.38 19.72 -15.77
N ASN A 199 -19.66 18.60 -15.80
CA ASN A 199 -18.47 18.39 -16.64
C ASN A 199 -18.63 17.33 -17.76
N ASN A 200 -19.87 16.84 -17.99
CA ASN A 200 -20.21 15.78 -18.96
C ASN A 200 -19.79 16.01 -20.43
N ASN A 201 -19.26 17.18 -20.80
CA ASN A 201 -18.84 17.51 -22.16
C ASN A 201 -17.31 17.41 -22.38
N ASN A 202 -16.53 17.11 -21.34
CA ASN A 202 -15.09 16.92 -21.48
C ASN A 202 -14.78 15.44 -21.75
N GLU A 203 -14.21 15.13 -22.92
CA GLU A 203 -13.68 13.80 -23.26
C GLU A 203 -12.63 13.28 -22.24
N ARG A 204 -12.08 14.19 -21.41
CA ARG A 204 -11.15 13.87 -20.33
C ARG A 204 -11.79 13.03 -19.21
N ASP A 205 -13.09 13.19 -18.97
CA ASP A 205 -13.80 12.51 -17.89
C ASP A 205 -14.57 11.28 -18.38
N LYS A 206 -13.85 10.29 -18.90
CA LYS A 206 -14.42 8.94 -19.16
C LYS A 206 -15.14 8.38 -17.93
N ILE A 207 -14.66 8.77 -16.75
CA ILE A 207 -15.30 8.51 -15.45
C ILE A 207 -16.77 8.91 -15.50
N CYS A 208 -17.11 10.15 -15.87
CA CYS A 208 -18.50 10.61 -15.88
C CYS A 208 -19.37 9.95 -16.96
N SER A 209 -18.78 9.55 -18.09
CA SER A 209 -19.49 8.84 -19.16
C SER A 209 -19.90 7.40 -18.80
N GLU A 210 -19.11 6.70 -17.98
CA GLU A 210 -19.40 5.33 -17.50
C GLU A 210 -20.35 5.33 -16.27
N LEU A 211 -20.26 6.39 -15.44
CA LEU A 211 -20.95 6.51 -14.16
C LEU A 211 -22.46 6.78 -14.24
N ALA A 212 -22.99 7.11 -15.41
CA ALA A 212 -24.42 7.34 -15.61
C ALA A 212 -25.30 6.12 -15.27
N SER A 213 -24.72 4.92 -15.15
CA SER A 213 -25.44 3.68 -14.88
C SER A 213 -25.20 3.02 -13.50
N ARG A 214 -24.18 3.42 -12.72
CA ARG A 214 -23.78 2.70 -11.47
C ARG A 214 -23.30 3.63 -10.35
N ARG A 215 -24.23 4.01 -9.47
CA ARG A 215 -24.04 5.04 -8.41
C ARG A 215 -22.92 4.73 -7.40
N HIS A 216 -22.67 3.45 -7.06
CA HIS A 216 -21.65 3.05 -6.09
C HIS A 216 -20.22 3.06 -6.66
N GLU A 217 -20.07 2.94 -7.97
CA GLU A 217 -18.75 2.94 -8.64
C GLU A 217 -18.16 4.35 -8.78
N ALA A 218 -18.97 5.40 -8.59
CA ALA A 218 -18.56 6.81 -8.69
C ALA A 218 -17.63 7.22 -7.55
N VAL A 219 -18.00 6.90 -6.31
CA VAL A 219 -17.18 7.22 -5.13
C VAL A 219 -15.96 6.31 -5.04
N ALA A 220 -16.09 5.06 -5.47
CA ALA A 220 -14.94 4.17 -5.64
C ALA A 220 -13.84 4.85 -6.48
N LYS A 221 -14.20 5.52 -7.59
CA LYS A 221 -13.24 6.22 -8.44
C LYS A 221 -12.71 7.53 -7.86
N ALA A 222 -13.41 8.21 -6.95
CA ALA A 222 -12.91 9.44 -6.33
C ALA A 222 -12.05 9.17 -5.08
N GLY A 223 -11.92 7.91 -4.67
CA GLY A 223 -11.15 7.54 -3.48
C GLY A 223 -11.87 7.88 -2.16
N SER A 224 -11.38 7.31 -1.06
CA SER A 224 -11.99 7.48 0.28
C SER A 224 -10.99 7.43 1.43
N ALA A 225 -9.72 7.75 1.18
CA ALA A 225 -8.63 7.60 2.15
C ALA A 225 -8.87 8.33 3.48
N HIS A 226 -9.50 9.51 3.49
CA HIS A 226 -9.83 10.24 4.73
C HIS A 226 -10.90 9.53 5.57
N LEU A 227 -11.92 8.95 4.93
CA LEU A 227 -12.93 8.12 5.62
C LEU A 227 -12.30 6.82 6.14
N ARG A 228 -11.35 6.26 5.38
CA ARG A 228 -10.60 5.08 5.79
C ARG A 228 -9.80 5.33 7.06
N MET A 229 -9.11 6.47 7.12
CA MET A 229 -8.38 6.92 8.30
C MET A 229 -9.31 7.07 9.52
N LYS A 230 -10.50 7.66 9.34
CA LYS A 230 -11.50 7.75 10.42
C LYS A 230 -11.89 6.38 10.96
N GLN A 231 -12.22 5.43 10.09
CA GLN A 231 -12.61 4.07 10.50
C GLN A 231 -11.50 3.42 11.34
N LEU A 232 -10.27 3.45 10.85
CA LEU A 232 -9.14 2.82 11.54
C LEU A 232 -8.85 3.52 12.89
N GLN A 233 -8.98 4.84 12.95
CA GLN A 233 -8.87 5.56 14.21
C GLN A 233 -9.92 5.10 15.23
N LEU A 234 -11.19 5.00 14.83
CA LEU A 234 -12.28 4.58 15.70
C LEU A 234 -12.11 3.13 16.18
N MET A 235 -11.63 2.23 15.31
CA MET A 235 -11.30 0.86 15.68
C MET A 235 -10.15 0.81 16.70
N MET A 236 -9.09 1.60 16.49
CA MET A 236 -7.98 1.71 17.44
C MET A 236 -8.44 2.29 18.79
N LEU A 237 -9.31 3.31 18.77
CA LEU A 237 -9.91 3.90 19.97
C LEU A 237 -10.69 2.84 20.76
N SER A 238 -11.57 2.11 20.09
CA SER A 238 -12.37 1.04 20.69
C SER A 238 -11.49 -0.02 21.35
N ALA A 239 -10.46 -0.49 20.64
CA ALA A 239 -9.52 -1.49 21.16
C ALA A 239 -8.75 -0.96 22.40
N LEU A 240 -8.29 0.29 22.39
CA LEU A 240 -7.64 0.87 23.56
C LEU A 240 -8.59 1.07 24.76
N GLN A 241 -9.85 1.42 24.50
CA GLN A 241 -10.88 1.49 25.54
C GLN A 241 -11.18 0.11 26.14
N THR A 242 -11.23 -0.94 25.30
CA THR A 242 -11.33 -2.33 25.77
C THR A 242 -10.13 -2.69 26.64
N ALA A 243 -8.91 -2.33 26.24
CA ALA A 243 -7.71 -2.56 27.04
C ALA A 243 -7.73 -1.81 28.38
N ALA A 244 -8.34 -0.62 28.43
CA ALA A 244 -8.51 0.17 29.65
C ALA A 244 -9.49 -0.49 30.64
N GLN A 245 -10.55 -1.12 30.12
CA GLN A 245 -11.65 -1.70 30.91
C GLN A 245 -11.46 -3.19 31.21
N ALA A 246 -10.48 -3.84 30.56
CA ALA A 246 -10.21 -5.26 30.70
C ALA A 246 -9.91 -5.64 32.16
N LYS A 247 -10.65 -6.64 32.66
CA LYS A 247 -10.48 -7.17 34.03
C LYS A 247 -9.48 -8.32 34.09
N ASP A 248 -9.18 -8.93 32.96
CA ASP A 248 -8.24 -10.02 32.82
C ASP A 248 -7.11 -9.67 31.83
N LYS A 249 -5.98 -10.36 32.02
CA LYS A 249 -4.76 -10.11 31.25
C LYS A 249 -4.90 -10.47 29.78
N THR A 250 -5.67 -11.51 29.44
CA THR A 250 -5.81 -11.99 28.06
C THR A 250 -6.57 -10.96 27.23
N THR A 251 -7.74 -10.53 27.69
CA THR A 251 -8.53 -9.48 27.05
C THR A 251 -7.71 -8.20 26.85
N LYS A 252 -6.93 -7.80 27.86
CA LYS A 252 -6.06 -6.62 27.76
C LYS A 252 -4.98 -6.79 26.68
N ILE A 253 -4.33 -7.95 26.61
CA ILE A 253 -3.29 -8.24 25.61
C ILE A 253 -3.90 -8.26 24.20
N ASP A 254 -5.04 -8.93 24.02
CA ASP A 254 -5.70 -9.04 22.72
C ASP A 254 -6.15 -7.67 22.21
N ALA A 255 -6.75 -6.86 23.07
CA ALA A 255 -7.16 -5.50 22.75
C ALA A 255 -5.97 -4.59 22.39
N VAL A 256 -4.84 -4.70 23.09
CA VAL A 256 -3.62 -3.94 22.71
C VAL A 256 -3.04 -4.45 21.39
N ASN A 257 -3.03 -5.76 21.14
CA ASN A 257 -2.58 -6.33 19.86
C ASN A 257 -3.47 -5.83 18.70
N GLU A 258 -4.78 -5.74 18.89
CA GLU A 258 -5.72 -5.19 17.91
C GLU A 258 -5.44 -3.70 17.66
N ALA A 259 -5.29 -2.90 18.72
CA ALA A 259 -4.94 -1.48 18.61
C ALA A 259 -3.63 -1.26 17.83
N LEU A 260 -2.62 -2.09 18.05
CA LEU A 260 -1.35 -2.02 17.29
C LEU A 260 -1.51 -2.48 15.83
N THR A 261 -2.33 -3.50 15.58
CA THR A 261 -2.62 -4.00 14.22
C THR A 261 -3.29 -2.91 13.39
N VAL A 262 -4.38 -2.34 13.92
CA VAL A 262 -5.13 -1.27 13.28
C VAL A 262 -4.28 0.00 13.18
N GLY A 263 -3.53 0.34 14.23
CA GLY A 263 -2.65 1.50 14.25
C GLY A 263 -1.54 1.42 13.20
N GLY A 264 -0.93 0.23 12.99
CA GLY A 264 0.04 0.01 11.93
C GLY A 264 -0.57 0.14 10.53
N ILE A 265 -1.74 -0.47 10.31
CA ILE A 265 -2.48 -0.35 9.04
C ILE A 265 -2.88 1.11 8.76
N MET A 266 -3.26 1.88 9.78
CA MET A 266 -3.53 3.32 9.67
C MET A 266 -2.30 4.10 9.18
N GLY A 267 -1.09 3.60 9.44
CA GLY A 267 0.15 4.20 8.93
C GLY A 267 0.29 4.15 7.42
N HIS A 268 -0.36 3.19 6.75
CA HIS A 268 -0.44 3.12 5.30
C HIS A 268 -1.10 4.39 4.74
N PHE A 269 -2.36 4.61 5.14
CA PHE A 269 -3.20 5.69 4.62
C PHE A 269 -2.72 7.09 5.05
N ALA A 270 -2.05 7.22 6.20
CA ALA A 270 -1.34 8.45 6.55
C ALA A 270 -0.16 8.72 5.60
N GLY A 271 0.54 7.67 5.17
CA GLY A 271 1.53 7.78 4.11
C GLY A 271 0.90 8.25 2.81
N ASP A 272 -0.15 7.57 2.34
CA ASP A 272 -0.77 7.88 1.05
C ASP A 272 -1.26 9.32 0.97
N LEU A 273 -1.98 9.78 2.00
CA LEU A 273 -2.48 11.15 2.03
C LEU A 273 -1.37 12.18 2.07
N ALA A 274 -0.16 11.82 2.50
CA ALA A 274 1.03 12.66 2.41
C ALA A 274 1.66 12.69 1.00
N GLN A 275 1.29 11.79 0.09
CA GLN A 275 1.77 11.70 -1.28
C GLN A 275 0.88 12.57 -2.20
N PRO A 276 1.42 13.61 -2.87
CA PRO A 276 0.62 14.54 -3.67
C PRO A 276 -0.30 13.88 -4.73
N MET A 277 0.18 12.88 -5.45
CA MET A 277 -0.55 12.17 -6.52
C MET A 277 -1.72 11.33 -5.99
N HIS A 278 -1.78 10.99 -4.70
CA HIS A 278 -2.94 10.33 -4.07
C HIS A 278 -4.06 11.30 -3.73
N THR A 279 -3.87 12.58 -4.05
CA THR A 279 -4.84 13.63 -3.76
C THR A 279 -5.38 14.32 -5.01
N SER A 280 -5.04 13.82 -6.19
CA SER A 280 -5.34 14.46 -7.47
C SER A 280 -5.89 13.47 -8.48
N SER A 281 -6.91 13.91 -9.21
CA SER A 281 -7.50 13.15 -10.33
C SER A 281 -6.57 12.99 -11.55
N ASP A 282 -5.42 13.68 -11.60
CA ASP A 282 -4.40 13.51 -12.65
C ASP A 282 -3.67 12.18 -12.49
N TYR A 283 -4.39 11.09 -12.80
CA TYR A 283 -3.98 9.72 -12.55
C TYR A 283 -2.62 9.44 -13.20
N ASP A 284 -1.63 9.17 -12.37
CA ASP A 284 -0.24 8.91 -12.78
C ASP A 284 0.40 10.04 -13.61
N GLY A 285 -0.17 11.24 -13.59
CA GLY A 285 0.37 12.43 -14.26
C GLY A 285 0.04 12.52 -15.75
N TYR A 286 -0.79 11.62 -16.30
CA TYR A 286 -1.04 11.57 -17.75
C TYR A 286 -1.66 12.84 -18.31
N ASP A 287 -2.54 13.51 -17.57
CA ASP A 287 -3.26 14.69 -18.06
C ASP A 287 -2.37 15.94 -18.06
N SER A 288 -1.32 15.94 -17.24
CA SER A 288 -0.33 17.02 -17.19
C SER A 288 0.92 16.78 -18.05
N GLY A 289 0.96 15.69 -18.84
CA GLY A 289 2.13 15.32 -19.65
C GLY A 289 3.25 14.63 -18.87
N HIS A 290 2.92 14.14 -17.68
CA HIS A 290 3.79 13.52 -16.69
C HIS A 290 3.48 12.02 -16.47
N GLY A 291 2.84 11.33 -17.42
CA GLY A 291 2.49 9.90 -17.29
C GLY A 291 3.62 9.03 -16.72
N GLY A 292 3.35 8.19 -15.72
CA GLY A 292 4.36 7.41 -14.97
C GLY A 292 4.97 8.14 -13.77
N LEU A 293 4.56 9.38 -13.45
CA LEU A 293 5.18 10.14 -12.36
C LEU A 293 4.84 9.58 -10.99
N HIS A 294 3.65 9.00 -10.85
CA HIS A 294 3.17 8.50 -9.56
C HIS A 294 4.08 7.39 -9.07
N VAL A 295 4.24 6.32 -9.85
CA VAL A 295 5.11 5.17 -9.53
C VAL A 295 6.57 5.61 -9.39
N TYR A 296 7.03 6.49 -10.28
CA TYR A 296 8.40 6.98 -10.27
C TYR A 296 8.75 7.76 -8.99
N PHE A 297 7.84 8.61 -8.52
CA PHE A 297 8.04 9.41 -7.30
C PHE A 297 8.00 8.58 -6.03
N GLU A 298 7.01 7.70 -5.91
CA GLU A 298 6.71 7.02 -4.65
C GLU A 298 7.56 5.76 -4.43
N GLY A 299 7.98 5.09 -5.51
CA GLY A 299 8.83 3.91 -5.47
C GLY A 299 10.27 4.23 -5.90
N ASN A 300 10.49 4.40 -7.20
CA ASN A 300 11.85 4.46 -7.76
C ASN A 300 12.73 5.55 -7.12
N LEU A 301 12.20 6.75 -6.96
CA LEU A 301 12.93 7.87 -6.37
C LEU A 301 13.15 7.73 -4.86
N VAL A 302 12.26 7.04 -4.14
CA VAL A 302 12.42 6.74 -2.71
C VAL A 302 13.48 5.65 -2.51
N ASP A 303 13.43 4.60 -3.32
CA ASP A 303 14.38 3.49 -3.28
C ASP A 303 15.80 3.92 -3.65
N ALA A 304 15.93 4.86 -4.59
CA ALA A 304 17.20 5.46 -4.98
C ALA A 304 17.83 6.37 -3.90
N GLN A 305 17.14 6.68 -2.79
CA GLN A 305 17.72 7.46 -1.70
C GLN A 305 18.70 6.65 -0.85
N ASP A 306 19.65 7.34 -0.22
CA ASP A 306 20.61 6.74 0.71
C ASP A 306 19.93 6.12 1.96
N LEU A 307 20.66 5.26 2.68
CA LEU A 307 20.18 4.62 3.92
C LEU A 307 19.91 5.62 5.06
N GLN A 308 20.36 6.87 4.95
CA GLN A 308 20.12 7.92 5.94
C GLN A 308 18.76 8.59 5.77
N LEU A 309 17.97 8.23 4.75
CA LEU A 309 16.65 8.82 4.49
C LEU A 309 15.77 8.83 5.76
N ILE A 310 15.65 7.70 6.47
CA ILE A 310 14.81 7.62 7.68
C ILE A 310 15.25 8.59 8.79
N ALA A 311 16.56 8.77 8.97
CA ALA A 311 17.11 9.71 9.94
C ALA A 311 16.84 11.16 9.54
N GLN A 312 16.87 11.46 8.24
CA GLN A 312 16.55 12.78 7.71
C GLN A 312 15.06 13.10 7.83
N VAL A 313 14.18 12.12 7.56
CA VAL A 313 12.74 12.23 7.79
C VAL A 313 12.45 12.49 9.27
N TYR A 314 13.04 11.70 10.19
CA TYR A 314 12.89 11.94 11.63
C TYR A 314 13.34 13.36 12.01
N LYS A 315 14.52 13.79 11.55
CA LYS A 315 15.07 15.13 11.84
C LYS A 315 14.16 16.25 11.31
N ALA A 316 13.61 16.10 10.10
CA ALA A 316 12.71 17.07 9.50
C ALA A 316 11.34 17.11 10.21
N ALA A 317 10.88 15.98 10.75
CA ALA A 317 9.62 15.88 11.48
C ALA A 317 9.69 16.41 12.93
N LEU A 318 10.85 16.33 13.59
CA LEU A 318 11.06 16.73 15.00
C LEU A 318 10.50 18.12 15.36
N PRO A 319 10.70 19.19 14.57
CA PRO A 319 10.19 20.52 14.90
C PRO A 319 8.66 20.64 14.87
N ARG A 320 7.95 19.66 14.30
CA ARG A 320 6.50 19.62 14.13
C ARG A 320 5.88 20.85 13.45
N ARG A 321 6.65 21.51 12.57
CA ARG A 321 6.22 22.74 11.89
C ARG A 321 5.03 22.48 10.97
N GLU A 322 5.14 21.43 10.15
CA GLU A 322 4.09 21.06 9.22
C GLU A 322 2.83 20.59 9.93
N LEU A 323 2.95 19.74 10.96
CA LEU A 323 1.79 19.35 11.77
C LEU A 323 1.05 20.54 12.37
N ARG A 324 1.78 21.53 12.92
CA ARG A 324 1.14 22.75 13.43
C ARG A 324 0.40 23.51 12.33
N ARG A 325 0.98 23.62 11.14
CA ARG A 325 0.35 24.27 9.98
C ARG A 325 -0.91 23.52 9.52
N ILE A 326 -0.83 22.20 9.37
CA ILE A 326 -1.95 21.33 9.00
C ILE A 326 -3.08 21.43 10.04
N ARG A 327 -2.76 21.32 11.33
CA ARG A 327 -3.75 21.51 12.42
C ARG A 327 -4.35 22.91 12.40
N ALA A 328 -3.56 23.94 12.13
CA ALA A 328 -4.02 25.32 12.06
C ALA A 328 -4.99 25.54 10.89
N ALA A 329 -4.90 24.76 9.81
CA ALA A 329 -5.80 24.83 8.67
C ALA A 329 -7.20 24.30 8.97
N VAL A 330 -7.35 23.37 9.93
CA VAL A 330 -8.68 22.86 10.34
C VAL A 330 -9.50 23.99 10.98
N PRO A 331 -10.71 24.33 10.50
CA PRO A 331 -11.54 25.37 11.10
C PRO A 331 -11.81 25.13 12.59
N GLN A 332 -11.81 26.19 13.40
CA GLN A 332 -11.91 26.08 14.85
C GLN A 332 -13.21 25.40 15.29
N GLU A 333 -14.30 25.69 14.61
CA GLU A 333 -15.63 25.12 14.82
C GLU A 333 -15.68 23.61 14.59
N LEU A 334 -14.84 23.06 13.71
CA LEU A 334 -14.77 21.62 13.45
C LEU A 334 -13.90 20.87 14.47
N ARG A 335 -12.94 21.56 15.11
CA ARG A 335 -12.03 20.95 16.10
C ARG A 335 -12.73 20.50 17.39
N ALA A 336 -13.96 20.96 17.63
CA ALA A 336 -14.70 20.61 18.86
C ALA A 336 -15.18 19.15 18.88
N ASN A 337 -15.37 18.53 17.71
CA ASN A 337 -15.78 17.13 17.64
C ASN A 337 -14.56 16.18 17.66
N THR A 338 -14.35 15.49 18.78
CA THR A 338 -13.23 14.55 18.93
C THR A 338 -13.37 13.28 18.10
N GLU A 339 -14.59 12.87 17.75
CA GLU A 339 -14.83 11.67 16.93
C GLU A 339 -14.44 11.88 15.46
N ASP A 340 -14.47 13.12 14.99
CA ASP A 340 -14.08 13.50 13.64
C ASP A 340 -12.62 13.92 13.53
N PHE A 341 -11.88 13.95 14.64
CA PHE A 341 -10.52 14.49 14.66
C PHE A 341 -9.60 13.85 13.61
N GLY A 342 -9.61 12.51 13.50
CA GLY A 342 -8.73 11.85 12.54
C GLY A 342 -9.11 12.07 11.10
N MET A 343 -10.41 12.16 10.80
CA MET A 343 -10.89 12.53 9.47
C MET A 343 -10.48 13.96 9.11
N LEU A 344 -10.66 14.92 10.03
CA LEU A 344 -10.31 16.32 9.81
C LEU A 344 -8.80 16.50 9.61
N LEU A 345 -7.98 15.74 10.35
CA LEU A 345 -6.53 15.78 10.17
C LEU A 345 -6.11 15.14 8.82
N ALA A 346 -6.75 14.04 8.43
CA ALA A 346 -6.57 13.41 7.12
C ALA A 346 -6.99 14.33 5.95
N GLU A 347 -8.11 15.05 6.08
CA GLU A 347 -8.52 16.08 5.11
C GLU A 347 -7.50 17.21 5.01
N ALA A 348 -7.02 17.70 6.16
CA ALA A 348 -6.02 18.75 6.22
C ALA A 348 -4.71 18.35 5.54
N GLU A 349 -4.28 17.10 5.76
CA GLU A 349 -3.12 16.50 5.11
C GLU A 349 -3.32 16.34 3.60
N ALA A 350 -4.49 15.86 3.17
CA ALA A 350 -4.83 15.73 1.76
C ALA A 350 -4.77 17.09 1.04
N PHE A 351 -5.36 18.15 1.62
CA PHE A 351 -5.30 19.50 1.06
C PHE A 351 -3.86 20.03 0.97
N ASP A 352 -3.05 19.73 1.98
CA ASP A 352 -1.66 20.10 2.01
C ASP A 352 -0.84 19.40 0.92
N SER A 353 -0.98 18.09 0.79
CA SER A 353 -0.32 17.28 -0.25
C SER A 353 -0.73 17.72 -1.64
N HIS A 354 -2.01 18.01 -1.84
CA HIS A 354 -2.55 18.48 -3.11
C HIS A 354 -1.89 19.78 -3.58
N GLN A 355 -1.61 20.71 -2.66
CA GLN A 355 -0.90 21.95 -2.96
C GLN A 355 0.55 21.72 -3.43
N GLN A 356 1.12 20.53 -3.22
CA GLN A 356 2.47 20.19 -3.67
C GLN A 356 2.52 19.62 -5.09
N MET A 357 1.38 19.42 -5.77
CA MET A 357 1.33 18.85 -7.12
C MET A 357 2.16 19.64 -8.14
N ASP A 358 2.04 20.97 -8.14
CA ASP A 358 2.80 21.81 -9.08
C ASP A 358 4.30 21.80 -8.78
N ARG A 359 4.67 21.73 -7.49
CA ARG A 359 6.06 21.58 -7.08
C ARG A 359 6.62 20.23 -7.52
N LEU A 360 5.87 19.15 -7.35
CA LEU A 360 6.26 17.81 -7.79
C LEU A 360 6.48 17.77 -9.31
N ARG A 361 5.53 18.27 -10.10
CA ARG A 361 5.64 18.38 -11.56
C ARG A 361 6.83 19.25 -11.98
N ALA A 362 7.08 20.36 -11.28
CA ALA A 362 8.23 21.22 -11.57
C ALA A 362 9.57 20.51 -11.30
N LEU A 363 9.66 19.70 -10.24
CA LEU A 363 10.83 18.85 -9.98
C LEU A 363 11.02 17.81 -11.07
N ASP A 364 9.94 17.16 -11.53
CA ASP A 364 9.99 16.22 -12.64
C ASP A 364 10.54 16.88 -13.92
N LYS A 365 9.97 18.01 -14.35
CA LYS A 365 10.48 18.77 -15.51
C LYS A 365 11.95 19.12 -15.39
N LYS A 366 12.38 19.49 -14.18
CA LYS A 366 13.75 19.99 -13.95
C LYS A 366 14.78 18.87 -13.89
N PHE A 367 14.46 17.77 -13.22
CA PHE A 367 15.47 16.78 -12.84
C PHE A 367 15.36 15.47 -13.63
N ALA A 368 14.16 15.00 -13.94
CA ALA A 368 13.92 13.65 -14.44
C ALA A 368 13.37 13.59 -15.87
N LEU A 369 12.39 14.43 -16.22
CA LEU A 369 11.66 14.37 -17.49
C LEU A 369 12.57 14.62 -18.69
N ILE A 370 12.58 13.67 -19.64
CA ILE A 370 13.27 13.75 -20.93
C ILE A 370 12.25 14.07 -22.03
N LYS A 371 11.13 13.32 -22.03
CA LYS A 371 10.03 13.49 -22.99
C LYS A 371 8.69 13.42 -22.26
N PRO A 372 7.78 14.39 -22.45
CA PRO A 372 6.44 14.33 -21.88
C PRO A 372 5.66 13.08 -22.35
N SER A 373 4.73 12.62 -21.52
CA SER A 373 3.77 11.58 -21.92
C SER A 373 2.89 12.08 -23.06
N SER A 374 2.39 11.17 -23.89
CA SER A 374 1.50 11.49 -25.00
C SER A 374 0.32 10.53 -25.06
N ASN A 375 -0.70 10.91 -25.84
CA ASN A 375 -1.80 10.04 -26.19
C ASN A 375 -1.83 9.89 -27.71
N GLU A 376 -1.07 8.93 -28.22
CA GLU A 376 -0.96 8.68 -29.65
C GLU A 376 -1.92 7.57 -30.05
N ARG A 377 -2.85 7.89 -30.96
CA ARG A 377 -3.86 6.95 -31.48
C ARG A 377 -4.73 6.32 -30.38
N GLY A 378 -5.00 7.06 -29.31
CA GLY A 378 -5.82 6.59 -28.18
C GLY A 378 -5.07 5.70 -27.18
N MET A 379 -3.76 5.49 -27.37
CA MET A 379 -2.90 4.78 -26.42
C MET A 379 -2.12 5.78 -25.57
N ARG A 380 -2.22 5.62 -24.25
CA ARG A 380 -1.40 6.36 -23.29
C ARG A 380 0.04 5.87 -23.39
N ILE A 381 0.95 6.79 -23.73
CA ILE A 381 2.38 6.55 -23.77
C ILE A 381 2.99 7.25 -22.55
N PRO A 382 3.65 6.54 -21.62
CA PRO A 382 4.25 7.15 -20.44
C PRO A 382 5.35 8.13 -20.83
N ALA A 383 5.66 9.06 -19.92
CA ALA A 383 6.76 9.99 -20.11
C ALA A 383 8.10 9.26 -20.04
N GLU A 384 9.07 9.73 -20.82
CA GLU A 384 10.46 9.25 -20.73
C GLU A 384 11.18 10.03 -19.64
N ARG A 385 11.86 9.32 -18.74
CA ARG A 385 12.59 9.90 -17.61
C ARG A 385 14.01 9.37 -17.53
N LYS A 386 14.87 10.15 -16.87
CA LYS A 386 16.17 9.69 -16.42
C LYS A 386 16.00 8.58 -15.38
N ASP A 387 17.04 7.75 -15.25
CA ASP A 387 17.14 6.80 -14.16
C ASP A 387 16.98 7.49 -12.79
N ALA A 388 16.28 6.85 -11.86
CA ALA A 388 16.00 7.41 -10.54
C ALA A 388 17.27 7.73 -9.76
N ALA A 389 18.36 6.96 -9.91
CA ALA A 389 19.64 7.26 -9.25
C ALA A 389 20.24 8.61 -9.67
N LEU A 390 19.93 9.09 -10.87
CA LEU A 390 20.39 10.39 -11.37
C LEU A 390 19.48 11.54 -10.94
N ALA A 391 18.19 11.27 -10.70
CA ALA A 391 17.20 12.29 -10.34
C ALA A 391 16.96 12.42 -8.83
N ALA A 392 17.21 11.34 -8.06
CA ALA A 392 16.89 11.21 -6.63
C ALA A 392 17.29 12.41 -5.78
N ALA A 393 18.49 12.95 -5.99
CA ALA A 393 18.98 14.10 -5.23
C ALA A 393 18.13 15.36 -5.41
N GLY A 394 17.55 15.57 -6.59
CA GLY A 394 16.68 16.72 -6.89
C GLY A 394 15.32 16.63 -6.21
N PHE A 395 14.81 15.42 -5.99
CA PHE A 395 13.51 15.16 -5.33
C PHE A 395 13.63 15.02 -3.82
N LYS A 396 14.82 14.72 -3.30
CA LYS A 396 15.09 14.44 -1.89
C LYS A 396 14.45 15.44 -0.91
N PRO A 397 14.49 16.78 -1.12
CA PRO A 397 13.82 17.71 -0.22
C PRO A 397 12.31 17.49 -0.11
N LEU A 398 11.62 17.26 -1.24
CA LEU A 398 10.18 17.01 -1.25
C LEU A 398 9.85 15.64 -0.65
N ILE A 399 10.63 14.59 -0.95
CA ILE A 399 10.45 13.25 -0.36
C ILE A 399 10.57 13.31 1.16
N VAL A 400 11.65 13.92 1.68
CA VAL A 400 11.87 14.07 3.12
C VAL A 400 10.71 14.84 3.75
N GLU A 401 10.28 15.94 3.14
CA GLU A 401 9.16 16.75 3.62
C GLU A 401 7.86 15.94 3.69
N ARG A 402 7.47 15.26 2.60
CA ARG A 402 6.21 14.53 2.55
C ARG A 402 6.17 13.33 3.49
N LEU A 403 7.23 12.51 3.52
CA LEU A 403 7.34 11.41 4.50
C LEU A 403 7.31 11.94 5.95
N SER A 404 7.88 13.13 6.19
CA SER A 404 7.83 13.76 7.51
C SER A 404 6.43 14.22 7.89
N VAL A 405 5.64 14.70 6.93
CA VAL A 405 4.23 15.08 7.16
C VAL A 405 3.41 13.85 7.54
N GLY A 406 3.46 12.78 6.74
CA GLY A 406 2.75 11.54 7.02
C GLY A 406 3.11 10.97 8.39
N ALA A 407 4.40 10.96 8.75
CA ALA A 407 4.84 10.49 10.06
C ALA A 407 4.35 11.38 11.21
N GLN A 408 4.28 12.69 11.04
CA GLN A 408 3.76 13.61 12.05
C GLN A 408 2.25 13.43 12.25
N VAL A 409 1.48 13.30 11.17
CA VAL A 409 0.03 13.09 11.22
C VAL A 409 -0.27 11.75 11.89
N LEU A 410 0.41 10.67 11.48
CA LEU A 410 0.25 9.36 12.10
C LEU A 410 0.57 9.38 13.60
N ALA A 411 1.65 10.03 14.01
CA ALA A 411 2.01 10.16 15.41
C ALA A 411 0.93 10.92 16.22
N GLU A 412 0.40 12.02 15.67
CA GLU A 412 -0.70 12.77 16.29
C GLU A 412 -1.94 11.89 16.44
N LEU A 413 -2.30 11.13 15.41
CA LEU A 413 -3.46 10.23 15.47
C LEU A 413 -3.30 9.15 16.55
N TRP A 414 -2.15 8.48 16.62
CA TRP A 414 -1.90 7.49 17.67
C TRP A 414 -1.96 8.12 19.07
N VAL A 415 -1.33 9.29 19.26
CA VAL A 415 -1.29 9.97 20.56
C VAL A 415 -2.67 10.45 20.98
N GLN A 416 -3.43 11.10 20.10
CA GLN A 416 -4.78 11.57 20.42
C GLN A 416 -5.72 10.41 20.68
N THR A 417 -5.64 9.34 19.90
CA THR A 417 -6.45 8.13 20.09
C THR A 417 -6.17 7.48 21.44
N TYR A 418 -4.89 7.40 21.84
CA TYR A 418 -4.51 6.94 23.18
C TYR A 418 -5.03 7.84 24.31
N LYS A 419 -4.95 9.16 24.13
CA LYS A 419 -5.50 10.12 25.10
C LYS A 419 -7.02 10.02 25.22
N LEU A 420 -7.74 9.92 24.11
CA LEU A 420 -9.19 9.74 24.05
C LEU A 420 -9.65 8.41 24.68
N ALA A 421 -8.81 7.36 24.62
CA ALA A 421 -9.05 6.11 25.32
C ALA A 421 -8.83 6.19 26.85
N GLY A 422 -8.52 7.37 27.40
CA GLY A 422 -8.23 7.56 28.82
C GLY A 422 -6.78 7.26 29.22
N SER A 423 -5.87 7.18 28.24
CA SER A 423 -4.45 6.87 28.47
C SER A 423 -4.23 5.60 29.31
N PRO A 424 -4.76 4.44 28.89
CA PRO A 424 -4.68 3.22 29.67
C PRO A 424 -3.23 2.87 30.04
N ASP A 425 -3.02 2.35 31.25
CA ASP A 425 -1.71 1.84 31.62
C ASP A 425 -1.45 0.49 30.95
N LEU A 426 -0.48 0.47 30.05
CA LEU A 426 -0.04 -0.71 29.30
C LEU A 426 1.32 -1.24 29.81
N SER A 427 1.75 -0.86 31.02
CA SER A 427 3.04 -1.25 31.60
C SER A 427 3.24 -2.78 31.65
N GLU A 428 2.16 -3.52 31.91
CA GLU A 428 2.16 -4.99 31.98
C GLU A 428 2.07 -5.70 30.62
N PHE A 429 1.83 -4.96 29.53
CA PHE A 429 1.70 -5.55 28.20
C PHE A 429 3.02 -6.18 27.76
N LYS A 430 2.96 -7.49 27.48
CA LYS A 430 4.05 -8.29 26.91
C LYS A 430 3.44 -9.28 25.92
N SER A 431 3.73 -9.09 24.65
CA SER A 431 3.21 -9.93 23.55
C SER A 431 4.26 -10.05 22.45
N TYR A 432 4.48 -11.27 21.98
CA TYR A 432 5.29 -11.54 20.78
C TYR A 432 4.44 -11.64 19.51
N PHE A 433 3.14 -11.30 19.61
CA PHE A 433 2.26 -11.25 18.46
C PHE A 433 2.84 -10.32 17.39
N TYR A 434 2.86 -10.83 16.16
CA TYR A 434 3.31 -10.16 14.95
C TYR A 434 2.38 -10.62 13.81
N PRO A 435 1.33 -9.86 13.49
CA PRO A 435 0.38 -10.24 12.45
C PRO A 435 0.99 -9.98 11.07
N VAL A 436 1.70 -10.96 10.51
CA VAL A 436 2.33 -10.84 9.17
C VAL A 436 1.28 -10.64 8.08
N ALA A 437 0.11 -11.29 8.20
CA ALA A 437 -0.97 -11.20 7.24
C ALA A 437 -2.31 -11.08 8.00
N PRO A 438 -2.60 -9.91 8.61
CA PRO A 438 -3.86 -9.72 9.31
C PRO A 438 -5.02 -9.81 8.30
N LYS A 439 -6.18 -10.21 8.79
CA LYS A 439 -7.40 -10.26 7.98
C LYS A 439 -7.70 -8.88 7.39
N PHE A 440 -8.24 -8.87 6.18
CA PHE A 440 -8.73 -7.64 5.55
C PHE A 440 -9.78 -6.98 6.46
N ILE A 441 -9.63 -5.67 6.67
CA ILE A 441 -10.60 -4.84 7.37
C ILE A 441 -11.48 -4.19 6.31
N PRO A 442 -12.73 -4.61 6.09
CA PRO A 442 -13.57 -4.00 5.04
C PRO A 442 -13.85 -2.51 5.35
N PRO A 443 -13.98 -1.64 4.33
CA PRO A 443 -14.38 -0.25 4.51
C PRO A 443 -15.88 -0.16 4.80
N VAL A 444 -16.26 -0.34 6.07
CA VAL A 444 -17.67 -0.46 6.48
C VAL A 444 -18.48 0.84 6.35
N TYR A 445 -17.82 1.98 6.18
CA TYR A 445 -18.48 3.27 5.90
C TYR A 445 -19.07 3.36 4.46
N VAL A 446 -18.76 2.38 3.61
CA VAL A 446 -19.31 2.27 2.25
C VAL A 446 -20.70 1.64 2.25
N THR A 447 -21.01 0.84 3.28
CA THR A 447 -22.33 0.28 3.48
C THR A 447 -23.07 1.17 4.47
N ASP A 448 -24.36 1.47 4.26
CA ASP A 448 -25.17 2.30 5.17
C ASP A 448 -25.41 1.63 6.55
N PHE A 449 -24.58 0.66 6.95
CA PHE A 449 -24.66 0.04 8.26
C PHE A 449 -24.09 0.99 9.31
N PRO A 450 -24.83 1.27 10.40
CA PRO A 450 -24.26 1.98 11.53
C PRO A 450 -23.11 1.15 12.12
N LEU A 451 -21.99 1.84 12.38
CA LEU A 451 -20.82 1.32 13.09
C LEU A 451 -21.14 0.93 14.53
#